data_AF-A0A957TD40-F1
#
_entry.id   AF-A0A957TD40-F1
#
_cell.length_a   1.000
_cell.length_b   1.000
_cell.length_c   1.000
_cell.angle_alpha   90.00
_cell.angle_beta   90.00
_cell.angle_gamma   90.00
#
_symmetry.space_group_name_H-M   'P 1'
#
loop_
_entity.id
_entity.type
_entity.pdbx_description
1 polymer ?
#
loop_
_entity_poly.entity_id
_entity_poly.type
_entity_poly.pdbx_seq_one_letter_code
_entity_poly.pdbx_strand_id
1 'polypeptide(L)'
;MSIGLGVGVFIAGLVIVTLALLVLLIMTRTQSVPQNSSISPVSSSATRSKEAVIVLQPGGRVEYISASARSHFNLREDEPFDLERLARHVRPSDDFIDLCVTPGVKRVSVD
;
A
#
# COMPACT_ATOMS: atom_id res chain seq x y z
N MET A 1 4.51 -12.14 54.57
CA MET A 1 5.33 -12.10 53.33
C MET A 1 4.42 -12.24 52.11
N SER A 2 3.47 -11.32 51.92
CA SER A 2 2.38 -11.50 50.93
C SER A 2 2.27 -10.32 49.96
N ILE A 3 2.73 -9.14 50.40
CA ILE A 3 2.70 -7.89 49.63
C ILE A 3 3.69 -7.92 48.45
N GLY A 4 4.86 -8.56 48.62
CA GLY A 4 5.86 -8.67 47.55
C GLY A 4 5.41 -9.53 46.36
N LEU A 5 4.61 -10.57 46.61
CA LEU A 5 4.05 -11.41 45.54
C LEU A 5 2.98 -10.65 44.74
N GLY A 6 2.12 -9.89 45.42
CA GLY A 6 1.11 -9.07 44.76
C GLY A 6 1.73 -7.98 43.88
N VAL A 7 2.77 -7.30 44.38
CA VAL A 7 3.48 -6.27 43.61
C VAL A 7 4.23 -6.88 42.42
N GLY A 8 4.85 -8.06 42.59
CA GLY A 8 5.53 -8.76 41.49
C GLY A 8 4.58 -9.14 40.35
N VAL A 9 3.41 -9.69 40.68
CA VAL A 9 2.37 -10.04 39.69
C VAL A 9 1.82 -8.80 39.00
N PHE A 10 1.64 -7.71 39.73
CA PHE A 10 1.14 -6.45 39.17
C PHE A 10 2.12 -5.84 38.15
N ILE A 11 3.42 -5.83 38.49
CA ILE A 11 4.47 -5.34 37.58
C ILE A 11 4.57 -6.24 36.34
N ALA A 12 4.56 -7.56 36.51
CA ALA A 12 4.62 -8.49 35.40
C ALA A 12 3.44 -8.32 34.43
N GLY A 13 2.22 -8.17 34.96
CA GLY A 13 1.03 -7.90 34.16
C GLY A 13 1.12 -6.59 33.38
N LEU A 14 1.60 -5.52 34.02
CA LEU A 14 1.73 -4.21 33.39
C LEU A 14 2.75 -4.25 32.23
N VAL A 15 3.87 -4.95 32.42
CA VAL A 15 4.87 -5.15 31.35
C VAL A 15 4.27 -5.91 30.17
N ILE A 16 3.50 -6.97 30.41
CA ILE A 16 2.88 -7.75 29.32
C ILE A 16 1.84 -6.91 28.57
N VAL A 17 0.98 -6.15 29.27
CA VAL A 17 -0.04 -5.32 28.65
C VAL A 17 0.58 -4.20 27.82
N THR A 18 1.60 -3.52 28.35
CA THR A 18 2.33 -2.47 27.63
C THR A 18 3.03 -3.02 26.39
N LEU A 19 3.64 -4.21 26.48
CA LEU A 19 4.27 -4.86 25.34
C LEU A 19 3.25 -5.27 24.28
N ALA A 20 2.11 -5.84 24.69
CA ALA A 20 1.02 -6.22 23.78
C ALA A 20 0.43 -5.00 23.07
N LEU A 21 0.19 -3.91 23.80
CA LEU A 21 -0.27 -2.64 23.22
C LEU A 21 0.76 -2.06 22.27
N LEU A 22 2.06 -2.13 22.58
CA LEU A 22 3.13 -1.67 21.70
C LEU A 22 3.16 -2.45 20.39
N VAL A 23 3.05 -3.78 20.46
CA VAL A 23 3.00 -4.65 19.27
C VAL A 23 1.76 -4.36 18.44
N LEU A 24 0.59 -4.20 19.08
CA LEU A 24 -0.66 -3.87 18.40
C LEU A 24 -0.60 -2.48 17.75
N LEU A 25 -0.02 -1.49 18.44
CA LEU A 25 0.24 -0.17 17.90
C LEU A 25 1.19 -0.22 16.70
N ILE A 26 2.24 -1.05 16.73
CA ILE A 26 3.15 -1.18 15.59
C ILE A 26 2.46 -1.85 14.40
N MET A 27 1.67 -2.92 14.62
CA MET A 27 0.89 -3.58 13.56
C MET A 27 -0.15 -2.65 12.94
N THR A 28 -0.89 -1.91 13.77
CA THR A 28 -1.89 -0.94 13.28
C THR A 28 -1.23 0.25 12.60
N ARG A 29 -0.05 0.68 13.06
CA ARG A 29 0.72 1.76 12.42
C ARG A 29 1.40 1.33 11.12
N THR A 30 1.49 0.02 10.83
CA THR A 30 1.86 -0.46 9.50
C THR A 30 0.73 -0.28 8.48
N GLN A 31 -0.50 0.04 8.92
CA GLN A 31 -1.58 0.53 8.05
C GLN A 31 -1.67 2.05 7.99
N SER A 32 -0.83 2.78 8.71
CA SER A 32 -0.78 4.24 8.64
C SER A 32 0.28 4.65 7.63
N VAL A 33 -0.16 4.94 6.41
CA VAL A 33 0.58 5.79 5.46
C VAL A 33 1.09 7.01 6.23
N PRO A 34 2.41 7.18 6.44
CA PRO A 34 2.93 8.42 6.99
C PRO A 34 2.78 9.46 5.89
N GLN A 35 1.68 10.19 5.92
CA GLN A 35 1.45 11.37 5.11
C GLN A 35 2.30 12.52 5.70
N ASN A 36 3.62 12.39 5.64
CA ASN A 36 4.56 13.49 5.86
C ASN A 36 5.97 13.11 5.38
N SER A 37 6.09 12.76 4.11
CA SER A 37 7.33 12.98 3.38
C SER A 37 6.94 13.80 2.16
N SER A 38 7.45 15.01 2.07
CA SER A 38 7.61 15.71 0.81
C SER A 38 8.20 14.70 -0.17
N ILE A 39 7.37 14.17 -1.07
CA ILE A 39 7.80 13.28 -2.12
C ILE A 39 8.56 14.19 -3.08
N SER A 40 9.87 14.30 -2.85
CA SER A 40 10.79 14.55 -3.96
C SER A 40 10.40 13.55 -5.04
N PRO A 41 10.10 14.01 -6.28
CA PRO A 41 9.76 13.10 -7.35
C PRO A 41 10.87 12.06 -7.41
N VAL A 42 10.50 10.79 -7.22
CA VAL A 42 11.45 9.67 -7.27
C VAL A 42 12.23 9.85 -8.56
N SER A 43 13.48 10.25 -8.36
CA SER A 43 14.48 10.42 -9.39
C SER A 43 14.51 9.12 -10.17
N SER A 44 13.99 9.15 -11.39
CA SER A 44 14.60 8.56 -12.58
C SER A 44 15.55 7.38 -12.35
N SER A 45 15.13 6.35 -11.62
CA SER A 45 15.65 5.00 -11.85
C SER A 45 14.88 4.45 -13.04
N ALA A 46 15.26 4.97 -14.21
CA ALA A 46 15.04 4.35 -15.50
C ALA A 46 15.86 3.05 -15.59
N THR A 47 15.71 2.17 -14.60
CA THR A 47 15.91 0.75 -14.84
C THR A 47 14.81 0.42 -15.83
N ARG A 48 15.19 0.02 -17.05
CA ARG A 48 14.29 -0.59 -18.04
C ARG A 48 13.75 -1.92 -17.49
N SER A 49 13.08 -1.90 -16.36
CA SER A 49 12.23 -3.01 -15.96
C SER A 49 11.09 -3.03 -16.98
N LYS A 50 10.88 -4.19 -17.60
CA LYS A 50 9.70 -4.46 -18.45
C LYS A 50 8.39 -4.47 -17.64
N GLU A 51 8.42 -3.90 -16.44
CA GLU A 51 7.38 -4.02 -15.45
C GLU A 51 6.52 -2.76 -15.48
N ALA A 52 5.22 -2.98 -15.70
CA ALA A 52 4.22 -1.93 -15.64
C ALA A 52 3.94 -1.61 -14.17
N VAL A 53 4.21 -0.36 -13.76
CA VAL A 53 4.00 0.09 -12.38
C VAL A 53 3.00 1.24 -12.37
N ILE A 54 2.02 1.14 -11.48
CA ILE A 54 1.00 2.17 -11.23
C ILE A 54 1.01 2.44 -9.72
N VAL A 55 1.04 3.71 -9.34
CA VAL A 55 0.96 4.15 -7.93
C VAL A 55 -0.36 4.87 -7.72
N LEU A 56 -1.08 4.43 -6.70
CA LEU A 56 -2.41 4.93 -6.35
C LEU A 56 -2.36 5.59 -4.98
N GLN A 57 -3.07 6.70 -4.86
CA GLN A 57 -3.36 7.33 -3.59
C GLN A 57 -4.58 6.69 -2.91
N PRO A 58 -4.66 6.76 -1.57
CA PRO A 58 -5.89 6.43 -0.86
C PRO A 58 -7.09 7.18 -1.48
N GLY A 59 -8.15 6.46 -1.78
CA GLY A 59 -9.31 6.99 -2.51
C GLY A 59 -9.30 6.72 -4.01
N GLY A 60 -8.31 5.99 -4.54
CA GLY A 60 -8.32 5.46 -5.92
C GLY A 60 -7.78 6.41 -6.98
N ARG A 61 -7.25 7.58 -6.58
CA ARG A 61 -6.60 8.52 -7.50
C ARG A 61 -5.26 7.95 -7.95
N VAL A 62 -4.98 7.98 -9.25
CA VAL A 62 -3.66 7.60 -9.77
C VAL A 62 -2.68 8.77 -9.62
N GLU A 63 -1.57 8.52 -8.93
CA GLU A 63 -0.51 9.51 -8.69
C GLU A 63 0.62 9.37 -9.72
N TYR A 64 0.96 8.14 -10.07
CA TYR A 64 2.04 7.88 -11.02
C TYR A 64 1.75 6.63 -11.85
N ILE A 65 2.22 6.67 -13.10
CA ILE A 65 2.19 5.54 -14.02
C ILE A 65 3.51 5.47 -14.77
N SER A 66 4.10 4.28 -14.85
CA SER A 66 5.36 4.09 -15.59
C SER A 66 5.14 4.15 -17.10
N ALA A 67 6.19 4.45 -17.86
CA ALA A 67 6.15 4.44 -19.33
C ALA A 67 5.75 3.05 -19.88
N SER A 68 6.21 1.96 -19.24
CA SER A 68 5.81 0.60 -19.60
C SER A 68 4.30 0.42 -19.41
N ALA A 69 3.76 0.80 -18.25
CA ALA A 69 2.32 0.71 -17.98
C ALA A 69 1.51 1.53 -19.00
N ARG A 70 1.92 2.77 -19.31
CA ARG A 70 1.28 3.58 -20.36
C ARG A 70 1.22 2.87 -21.70
N SER A 71 2.29 2.20 -22.10
CA SER A 71 2.30 1.44 -23.36
C SER A 71 1.34 0.24 -23.34
N HIS A 72 1.20 -0.44 -22.21
CA HIS A 72 0.25 -1.55 -22.05
C HIS A 72 -1.21 -1.08 -22.09
N PHE A 73 -1.50 0.10 -21.54
CA PHE A 73 -2.83 0.70 -21.54
C PHE A 73 -3.09 1.61 -22.75
N ASN A 74 -2.17 1.62 -23.73
CA ASN A 74 -2.22 2.44 -24.94
C ASN A 74 -2.45 3.95 -24.66
N LEU A 75 -1.88 4.46 -23.57
CA LEU A 75 -2.01 5.85 -23.13
C LEU A 75 -0.95 6.74 -23.77
N ARG A 76 -1.34 7.95 -24.17
CA ARG A 76 -0.40 8.97 -24.69
C ARG A 76 0.36 9.62 -23.53
N GLU A 77 1.52 10.22 -23.81
CA GLU A 77 2.41 10.77 -22.77
C GLU A 77 1.76 11.86 -21.90
N ASP A 78 0.78 12.60 -22.41
CA ASP A 78 0.08 13.65 -21.67
C ASP A 78 -1.41 13.37 -21.47
N GLU A 79 -1.86 12.14 -21.74
CA GLU A 79 -3.28 11.81 -21.55
C GLU A 79 -3.59 11.64 -20.06
N PRO A 80 -4.64 12.30 -19.53
CA PRO A 80 -5.09 12.05 -18.18
C PRO A 80 -5.60 10.62 -18.04
N PHE A 81 -5.07 9.93 -17.03
CA PHE A 81 -5.43 8.56 -16.69
C PHE A 81 -6.14 8.55 -15.34
N ASP A 82 -7.23 7.79 -15.27
CA ASP A 82 -8.00 7.57 -14.05
C ASP A 82 -8.13 6.07 -13.83
N LEU A 83 -8.24 5.64 -12.58
CA LEU A 83 -8.34 4.24 -12.21
C LEU A 83 -9.55 3.58 -12.88
N GLU A 84 -10.68 4.30 -12.99
CA GLU A 84 -11.87 3.80 -13.71
C GLU A 84 -11.61 3.56 -15.20
N ARG A 85 -10.82 4.43 -15.84
CA ARG A 85 -10.46 4.27 -17.25
C ARG A 85 -9.52 3.09 -17.42
N LEU A 86 -8.54 2.93 -16.54
CA LEU A 86 -7.63 1.79 -16.54
C LEU A 86 -8.41 0.49 -16.34
N ALA A 87 -9.29 0.43 -15.34
CA ALA A 87 -10.09 -0.75 -15.02
C ALA A 87 -11.00 -1.19 -16.18
N ARG A 88 -11.42 -0.26 -17.05
CA ARG A 88 -12.22 -0.60 -18.24
C ARG A 88 -11.43 -1.38 -19.30
N HIS A 89 -10.11 -1.19 -19.36
CA HIS A 89 -9.21 -1.88 -20.29
C HIS A 89 -8.66 -3.18 -19.69
N VAL A 90 -8.94 -3.45 -18.40
CA VAL A 90 -8.51 -4.67 -17.74
C VAL A 90 -9.68 -5.64 -17.61
N ARG A 91 -9.44 -6.92 -17.94
CA ARG A 91 -10.37 -8.02 -17.73
C ARG A 91 -9.72 -9.13 -16.91
N PRO A 92 -10.33 -9.59 -15.79
CA PRO A 92 -11.51 -9.03 -15.12
C PRO A 92 -11.22 -7.68 -14.44
N SER A 93 -12.14 -6.72 -14.55
CA SER A 93 -11.98 -5.39 -13.94
C SER A 93 -12.03 -5.46 -12.41
N ASP A 94 -12.86 -6.34 -11.85
CA ASP A 94 -13.04 -6.48 -10.41
C ASP A 94 -11.77 -7.02 -9.74
N ASP A 95 -11.06 -7.92 -10.43
CA ASP A 95 -9.78 -8.44 -9.96
C ASP A 95 -8.69 -7.35 -9.92
N PHE A 96 -8.67 -6.48 -10.93
CA PHE A 96 -7.77 -5.33 -10.94
C PHE A 96 -8.07 -4.34 -9.81
N ILE A 97 -9.34 -4.00 -9.59
CA ILE A 97 -9.74 -3.10 -8.51
C ILE A 97 -9.45 -3.70 -7.13
N ASP A 98 -9.71 -5.00 -6.94
CA ASP A 98 -9.40 -5.67 -5.68
C ASP A 98 -7.90 -5.64 -5.34
N LEU A 99 -7.03 -5.79 -6.35
CA LEU A 99 -5.57 -5.62 -6.16
C LEU A 99 -5.16 -4.20 -5.75
N CYS A 100 -5.97 -3.20 -6.06
CA CYS A 100 -5.70 -1.82 -5.66
C CYS A 100 -6.03 -1.56 -4.17
N VAL A 101 -6.81 -2.45 -3.55
CA VAL A 101 -7.26 -2.33 -2.16
C VAL A 101 -6.56 -3.35 -1.27
N THR A 102 -6.43 -4.58 -1.76
CA THR A 102 -5.89 -5.72 -1.02
C THR A 102 -4.58 -6.19 -1.67
N PRO A 103 -3.46 -6.24 -0.92
CA PRO A 103 -2.21 -6.77 -1.44
C PRO A 103 -2.36 -8.23 -1.90
N GLY A 104 -1.93 -8.54 -3.12
CA GLY A 104 -2.04 -9.89 -3.68
C GLY A 104 -1.51 -10.00 -5.10
N VAL A 105 -1.80 -11.14 -5.73
CA VAL A 105 -1.46 -11.41 -7.13
C VAL A 105 -2.71 -11.95 -7.83
N LYS A 106 -3.08 -11.33 -8.96
CA LYS A 106 -4.17 -11.83 -9.82
C LYS A 106 -3.73 -11.82 -11.28
N ARG A 107 -4.30 -12.72 -12.07
CA ARG A 107 -4.11 -12.74 -13.52
C ARG A 107 -5.20 -11.93 -14.16
N VAL A 108 -4.80 -10.96 -14.95
CA VAL A 108 -5.68 -10.10 -15.74
C VAL A 108 -5.13 -9.97 -17.16
N SER A 109 -6.00 -9.72 -18.12
CA SER A 109 -5.64 -9.29 -19.47
C SER A 109 -5.85 -7.78 -19.60
N VAL A 110 -4.99 -7.14 -20.38
CA VAL A 110 -5.08 -5.72 -20.73
C VAL A 110 -5.32 -5.64 -22.23
N ASP A 111 -6.39 -4.94 -22.63
CA ASP A 111 -6.76 -4.68 -24.02
C ASP A 111 -5.91 -3.58 -24.67
#